data_AF-A0AA88YT35-F1
#
_entry.id   AF-A0AA88YT35-F1
#
_cell.length_a   1.000
_cell.length_b   1.000
_cell.length_c   1.000
_cell.angle_alpha   90.00
_cell.angle_beta   90.00
_cell.angle_gamma   90.00
#
_symmetry.space_group_name_H-M   'P 1'
#
loop_
_entity.id
_entity.type
_entity.pdbx_description
1 polymer ?
#
loop_
_entity_poly.entity_id
_entity_poly.type
_entity_poly.pdbx_seq_one_letter_code
_entity_poly.pdbx_strand_id
1 'polypeptide(L)'
;MIACDGCGLVFTNIHNLQKHVKYWCYENSKRKREDTGEEDDIKSNVPLIKKRLISSGDPYDSEEDLLSRKNEEEQSVYDNIMDQTKDMNADEWNELYDKYIAEGMQRWEANKRADLEMKTKDMYVFLKKYESFITSMLKLENGSIHKKIMQDAESFMENGCSKQKSINLALHKNEYFFREMFDIDESDYTEPDDEEED
;
A
#
# COMPACT_ATOMS: atom_id res chain seq x y z
N MET A 1 16.73 19.80 -22.50
CA MET A 1 15.97 18.93 -21.58
C MET A 1 16.90 17.84 -21.09
N ILE A 2 16.95 17.57 -19.79
CA ILE A 2 17.97 16.71 -19.17
C ILE A 2 17.25 15.63 -18.38
N ALA A 3 17.57 14.37 -18.62
CA ALA A 3 16.91 13.24 -17.98
C ALA A 3 17.72 12.71 -16.78
N CYS A 4 17.03 12.13 -15.80
CA CYS A 4 17.67 11.39 -14.72
C CYS A 4 18.07 9.99 -15.19
N ASP A 5 19.35 9.63 -15.06
CA ASP A 5 19.89 8.33 -15.44
C ASP A 5 19.31 7.16 -14.60
N GLY A 6 18.81 7.46 -13.39
CA GLY A 6 18.21 6.46 -12.51
C GLY A 6 16.77 6.12 -12.87
N CYS A 7 15.89 7.12 -12.97
CA CYS A 7 14.44 6.88 -13.13
C CYS A 7 13.85 7.35 -14.46
N GLY A 8 14.65 7.92 -15.36
CA GLY A 8 14.21 8.36 -16.69
C GLY A 8 13.35 9.63 -16.72
N LEU A 9 13.10 10.29 -15.58
CA LEU A 9 12.32 11.54 -15.54
C LEU A 9 13.09 12.68 -16.22
N VAL A 10 12.40 13.46 -17.05
CA VAL A 10 12.98 14.56 -17.83
C VAL A 10 12.70 15.90 -17.15
N PHE A 11 13.75 16.71 -16.98
CA PHE A 11 13.70 18.00 -16.30
C PHE A 11 14.04 19.15 -17.26
N THR A 12 13.41 20.29 -17.01
CA THR A 12 13.65 21.55 -17.73
C THR A 12 14.94 22.25 -17.27
N ASN A 13 15.39 22.00 -16.04
CA ASN A 13 16.54 22.65 -15.41
C ASN A 13 17.40 21.64 -14.63
N ILE A 14 18.73 21.78 -14.70
CA ILE A 14 19.73 21.03 -13.91
C ILE A 14 19.43 21.07 -12.41
N HIS A 15 18.97 22.20 -11.88
CA HIS A 15 18.71 22.33 -10.45
C HIS A 15 17.60 21.37 -9.97
N ASN A 16 16.56 21.20 -10.79
CA ASN A 16 15.46 20.26 -10.50
C ASN A 16 15.94 18.80 -10.59
N LEU A 17 16.79 18.50 -11.57
CA LEU A 17 17.42 17.18 -11.67
C LEU A 17 18.29 16.88 -10.46
N GLN A 18 19.11 17.84 -9.99
CA GLN A 18 19.95 17.66 -8.80
C GLN A 18 19.13 17.42 -7.54
N LYS A 19 18.05 18.20 -7.32
CA LYS A 19 17.14 18.01 -6.18
C LYS A 19 16.45 16.64 -6.25
N HIS A 20 16.03 16.24 -7.44
CA HIS A 20 15.47 14.92 -7.69
C HIS A 20 16.49 13.81 -7.36
N VAL A 21 17.70 13.83 -7.92
CA VAL A 21 18.73 12.81 -7.66
C VAL A 21 19.06 12.71 -6.16
N LYS A 22 19.14 13.85 -5.47
CA LYS A 22 19.53 13.89 -4.06
C LYS A 22 18.45 13.39 -3.10
N TYR A 23 17.18 13.70 -3.37
CA TYR A 23 16.11 13.49 -2.40
C TYR A 23 15.02 12.53 -2.88
N TRP A 24 14.74 12.48 -4.18
CA TRP A 24 13.49 11.89 -4.70
C TRP A 24 13.72 10.78 -5.74
N CYS A 25 14.98 10.52 -6.15
CA CYS A 25 15.30 9.49 -7.11
C CYS A 25 15.28 8.11 -6.43
N TYR A 26 14.23 7.34 -6.72
CA TYR A 26 13.99 6.00 -6.18
C TYR A 26 15.19 5.04 -6.36
N GLU A 27 15.87 5.07 -7.51
CA GLU A 27 17.08 4.25 -7.74
C GLU A 27 18.27 4.68 -6.86
N ASN A 28 18.34 5.96 -6.48
CA ASN A 28 19.42 6.45 -5.62
C ASN A 28 19.16 6.10 -4.14
N SER A 29 17.90 6.07 -3.73
CA SER A 29 17.48 5.66 -2.38
C SER A 29 17.76 4.18 -2.09
N LYS A 30 17.78 3.32 -3.11
CA LYS A 30 18.16 1.90 -2.97
C LYS A 30 19.65 1.72 -2.74
N ARG A 31 20.50 2.40 -3.53
CA ARG A 31 21.97 2.31 -3.41
C ARG A 31 22.47 2.74 -2.03
N LYS A 32 21.83 3.74 -1.42
CA LYS A 32 22.18 4.21 -0.08
C LYS A 32 21.95 3.18 1.04
N ARG A 33 21.16 2.13 0.81
CA ARG A 33 20.92 1.06 1.78
C ARG A 33 21.83 -0.16 1.59
N GLU A 34 22.47 -0.29 0.43
CA GLU A 34 23.40 -1.39 0.15
C GLU A 34 24.86 -1.03 0.47
N ASP A 35 25.20 0.26 0.49
CA ASP A 35 26.58 0.76 0.64
C ASP A 35 27.03 0.94 2.11
N THR A 36 26.43 0.20 3.05
CA THR A 36 26.84 0.20 4.48
C THR A 36 27.29 -1.18 4.97
N GLY A 37 27.52 -2.14 4.06
CA GLY A 37 28.15 -3.43 4.35
C GLY A 37 29.57 -3.44 3.82
N GLU A 38 30.54 -3.42 4.74
CA GLU A 38 31.98 -3.39 4.48
C GLU A 38 32.49 -4.53 3.58
N GLU A 39 33.47 -4.10 2.78
CA GLU A 39 34.42 -4.75 1.90
C GLU A 39 34.87 -6.18 2.25
N ASP A 40 34.98 -7.03 1.23
CA ASP A 40 36.24 -7.75 1.02
C ASP A 40 36.47 -8.10 -0.47
N ASP A 41 37.74 -7.96 -0.84
CA ASP A 41 38.40 -8.10 -2.13
C ASP A 41 37.92 -9.24 -3.05
N ILE A 42 37.82 -8.98 -4.36
CA ILE A 42 38.60 -9.65 -5.43
C ILE A 42 38.38 -8.96 -6.78
N LYS A 43 39.47 -8.40 -7.31
CA LYS A 43 39.62 -7.94 -8.70
C LYS A 43 39.62 -9.14 -9.66
N SER A 44 38.78 -9.10 -10.69
CA SER A 44 38.94 -9.95 -11.87
C SER A 44 38.40 -9.24 -13.13
N ASN A 45 39.33 -8.73 -13.92
CA ASN A 45 39.11 -8.28 -15.30
C ASN A 45 38.88 -9.49 -16.22
N VAL A 46 37.67 -9.66 -16.76
CA VAL A 46 37.48 -10.36 -18.05
C VAL A 46 36.31 -9.72 -18.82
N PRO A 47 36.50 -9.26 -20.07
CA PRO A 47 35.43 -8.80 -20.94
C PRO A 47 34.82 -10.00 -21.68
N LEU A 48 33.53 -10.26 -21.48
CA LEU A 48 32.79 -11.21 -22.33
C LEU A 48 31.46 -10.62 -22.76
N ILE A 49 31.50 -10.01 -23.93
CA ILE A 49 30.36 -9.90 -24.85
C ILE A 49 29.89 -11.33 -25.16
N LYS A 50 28.72 -11.72 -24.66
CA LYS A 50 27.90 -12.77 -25.26
C LYS A 50 26.42 -12.45 -25.11
N LYS A 51 25.83 -12.10 -26.26
CA LYS A 51 24.42 -12.29 -26.61
C LYS A 51 23.83 -13.51 -25.90
N ARG A 52 22.66 -13.36 -25.29
CA ARG A 52 21.51 -14.26 -25.51
C ARG A 52 20.25 -13.78 -24.77
N LEU A 53 19.15 -13.77 -25.54
CA LEU A 53 17.78 -14.10 -25.14
C LEU A 53 17.13 -13.06 -24.20
N ILE A 54 16.32 -12.12 -24.70
CA ILE A 54 14.89 -12.38 -25.00
C ILE A 54 14.45 -13.64 -24.24
N SER A 55 14.14 -13.45 -22.96
CA SER A 55 13.39 -14.41 -22.17
C SER A 55 12.06 -14.59 -22.88
N SER A 56 12.04 -15.63 -23.71
CA SER A 56 10.85 -16.31 -24.17
C SER A 56 9.95 -16.53 -22.96
N GLY A 57 8.86 -15.76 -22.89
CA GLY A 57 7.71 -16.15 -22.08
C GLY A 57 7.37 -17.58 -22.47
N ASP A 58 7.46 -18.46 -21.49
CA ASP A 58 7.03 -19.84 -21.61
C ASP A 58 5.52 -19.82 -21.91
N PRO A 59 5.05 -20.34 -23.06
CA PRO A 59 3.63 -20.33 -23.43
C PRO A 59 2.75 -21.26 -22.58
N TYR A 60 3.31 -21.90 -21.55
CA TYR A 60 2.65 -22.90 -20.70
C TYR A 60 2.60 -22.52 -19.23
N ASP A 61 2.46 -21.23 -18.90
CA ASP A 61 1.87 -20.88 -17.60
C ASP A 61 0.43 -21.40 -17.63
N SER A 62 0.23 -22.58 -17.03
CA SER A 62 -1.08 -23.22 -16.89
C SER A 62 -2.05 -22.22 -16.30
N GLU A 63 -3.27 -22.11 -16.84
CA GLU A 63 -4.32 -21.24 -16.27
C GLU A 63 -4.53 -21.48 -14.76
N GLU A 64 -4.18 -22.68 -14.29
CA GLU A 64 -4.21 -23.08 -12.87
C GLU A 64 -3.21 -22.31 -11.99
N ASP A 65 -2.00 -22.02 -12.47
CA ASP A 65 -0.99 -21.24 -11.73
C ASP A 65 -1.36 -19.75 -11.64
N LEU A 66 -2.02 -19.22 -12.67
CA LEU A 66 -2.54 -17.84 -12.68
C LEU A 66 -3.74 -17.66 -11.74
N LEU A 67 -4.59 -18.69 -11.58
CA LEU A 67 -5.69 -18.69 -10.62
C LEU A 67 -5.17 -18.79 -9.17
N SER A 68 -4.15 -19.61 -8.93
CA SER A 68 -3.53 -19.74 -7.61
C SER A 68 -2.97 -18.40 -7.10
N ARG A 69 -2.22 -17.66 -7.94
CA ARG A 69 -1.68 -16.34 -7.55
C ARG A 69 -2.74 -15.26 -7.36
N LYS A 70 -3.82 -15.27 -8.16
CA LYS A 70 -4.93 -14.31 -7.97
C LYS A 70 -5.61 -14.53 -6.62
N ASN A 71 -5.73 -15.78 -6.19
CA ASN A 71 -6.28 -16.11 -4.89
C ASN A 71 -5.39 -15.60 -3.74
N GLU A 72 -4.06 -15.54 -3.90
CA GLU A 72 -3.16 -15.01 -2.86
C GLU A 72 -3.33 -13.49 -2.63
N GLU A 73 -3.44 -12.68 -3.70
CA GLU A 73 -3.67 -11.23 -3.57
C GLU A 73 -5.02 -10.94 -2.88
N GLU A 74 -6.06 -11.69 -3.25
CA GLU A 74 -7.39 -11.56 -2.69
C GLU A 74 -7.45 -12.03 -1.23
N GLN A 75 -6.79 -13.16 -0.93
CA GLN A 75 -6.70 -13.70 0.43
C GLN A 75 -6.07 -12.70 1.39
N SER A 76 -5.01 -11.98 0.96
CA SER A 76 -4.38 -10.94 1.78
C SER A 76 -5.36 -9.81 2.17
N VAL A 77 -6.27 -9.43 1.27
CA VAL A 77 -7.32 -8.45 1.56
C VAL A 77 -8.31 -9.02 2.58
N TYR A 78 -8.73 -10.27 2.43
CA TYR A 78 -9.63 -10.94 3.37
C TYR A 78 -9.02 -11.09 4.76
N ASP A 79 -7.75 -11.48 4.83
CA ASP A 79 -7.01 -11.61 6.08
C ASP A 79 -6.93 -10.25 6.79
N ASN A 80 -6.66 -9.17 6.05
CA ASN A 80 -6.65 -7.82 6.62
C ASN A 80 -8.00 -7.41 7.23
N ILE A 81 -9.11 -7.68 6.52
CA ILE A 81 -10.46 -7.37 7.03
C ILE A 81 -10.80 -8.24 8.24
N MET A 82 -10.38 -9.51 8.23
CA MET A 82 -10.55 -10.44 9.34
C MET A 82 -9.79 -9.98 10.59
N ASP A 83 -8.55 -9.53 10.43
CA ASP A 83 -7.74 -9.03 11.54
C ASP A 83 -8.36 -7.78 12.16
N GLN A 84 -8.77 -6.80 11.34
CA GLN A 84 -9.51 -5.63 11.82
C GLN A 84 -10.79 -6.01 12.56
N THR A 85 -11.46 -7.07 12.12
CA THR A 85 -12.69 -7.56 12.75
C THR A 85 -12.42 -8.15 14.13
N LYS A 86 -11.37 -8.96 14.26
CA LYS A 86 -10.95 -9.51 15.55
C LYS A 86 -10.50 -8.41 16.51
N ASP A 87 -9.77 -7.42 16.02
CA ASP A 87 -9.34 -6.27 16.82
C ASP A 87 -10.54 -5.48 17.36
N MET A 88 -11.58 -5.26 16.55
CA MET A 88 -12.80 -4.59 16.98
C MET A 88 -13.60 -5.38 18.03
N ASN A 89 -13.50 -6.70 18.01
CA ASN A 89 -14.21 -7.60 18.90
C ASN A 89 -13.34 -8.09 20.07
N ALA A 90 -12.10 -7.59 20.20
CA ALA A 90 -11.11 -8.09 21.15
C ALA A 90 -11.56 -7.89 22.61
N ASP A 91 -12.17 -6.74 22.92
CA ASP A 91 -12.67 -6.45 24.27
C ASP A 91 -13.76 -7.43 24.69
N GLU A 92 -14.75 -7.67 23.83
CA GLU A 92 -15.84 -8.61 24.11
C GLU A 92 -15.34 -10.06 24.19
N TRP A 93 -14.37 -10.42 23.35
CA TRP A 93 -13.71 -11.72 23.43
C TRP A 93 -12.99 -11.89 24.78
N ASN A 94 -12.26 -10.87 25.23
CA ASN A 94 -11.56 -10.87 26.53
C ASN A 94 -12.54 -10.99 27.70
N GLU A 95 -13.66 -10.27 27.66
CA GLU A 95 -14.72 -10.37 28.68
C GLU A 95 -15.31 -11.79 28.76
N LEU A 96 -15.58 -12.43 27.62
CA LEU A 96 -16.05 -13.81 27.58
C LEU A 96 -15.01 -14.78 28.12
N TYR A 97 -13.75 -14.62 27.74
CA TYR A 97 -12.66 -15.45 28.22
C TYR A 97 -12.50 -15.33 29.74
N ASP A 98 -12.42 -14.12 30.28
CA ASP A 98 -12.27 -13.87 31.72
C ASP A 98 -13.47 -14.41 32.52
N LYS A 99 -14.67 -14.28 31.98
CA LYS A 99 -15.87 -14.91 32.55
C LYS A 99 -15.72 -16.43 32.68
N TYR A 100 -15.28 -17.12 31.63
CA TYR A 100 -15.07 -18.57 31.68
C TYR A 100 -13.96 -18.98 32.65
N ILE A 101 -12.89 -18.19 32.74
CA ILE A 101 -11.83 -18.41 33.75
C ILE A 101 -12.38 -18.27 35.17
N ALA A 102 -13.20 -17.24 35.42
CA ALA A 102 -13.83 -17.02 36.72
C ALA A 102 -14.80 -18.15 37.11
N GLU A 103 -15.43 -18.81 36.15
CA GLU A 103 -16.26 -20.00 36.33
C GLU A 103 -15.44 -21.29 36.58
N GLY A 104 -14.11 -21.21 36.56
CA GLY A 104 -13.20 -22.33 36.83
C GLY A 104 -12.87 -23.18 35.60
N MET A 105 -13.18 -22.69 34.38
CA MET A 105 -12.84 -23.39 33.14
C MET A 105 -11.32 -23.38 32.90
N GLN A 106 -10.80 -24.45 32.29
CA GLN A 106 -9.38 -24.47 31.91
C GLN A 106 -9.12 -23.47 30.76
N ARG A 107 -7.93 -22.85 30.75
CA ARG A 107 -7.58 -21.78 29.78
C ARG A 107 -7.81 -22.15 28.31
N TRP A 108 -7.38 -23.34 27.89
CA TRP A 108 -7.54 -23.77 26.49
C TRP A 108 -9.02 -24.00 26.14
N GLU A 109 -9.83 -24.45 27.09
CA GLU A 109 -11.27 -24.67 26.92
C GLU A 109 -12.02 -23.33 26.89
N ALA A 110 -11.66 -22.40 27.78
CA ALA A 110 -12.17 -21.03 27.81
C ALA A 110 -11.88 -20.28 26.50
N ASN A 111 -10.65 -20.38 26.00
CA ASN A 111 -10.24 -19.80 24.71
C ASN A 111 -11.08 -20.37 23.55
N LYS A 112 -11.14 -21.71 23.44
CA LYS A 112 -11.95 -22.36 22.39
C LYS A 112 -13.42 -21.98 22.46
N ARG A 113 -13.97 -21.83 23.67
CA ARG A 113 -15.38 -21.47 23.87
C ARG A 113 -15.64 -20.00 23.54
N ALA A 114 -14.75 -19.09 23.91
CA ALA A 114 -14.82 -17.69 23.53
C ALA A 114 -14.74 -17.53 22.00
N ASP A 115 -13.82 -18.22 21.33
CA ASP A 115 -13.70 -18.22 19.86
C ASP A 115 -15.00 -18.67 19.17
N LEU A 116 -15.63 -19.73 19.71
CA LEU A 116 -16.82 -20.32 19.11
C LEU A 116 -18.04 -19.39 19.26
N GLU A 117 -18.16 -18.71 20.40
CA GLU A 117 -19.20 -17.69 20.65
C GLU A 117 -18.97 -16.44 19.78
N MET A 118 -17.73 -15.99 19.63
CA MET A 118 -17.39 -14.80 18.86
C MET A 118 -17.50 -15.01 17.36
N LYS A 119 -17.36 -16.24 16.85
CA LYS A 119 -17.41 -16.55 15.42
C LYS A 119 -18.60 -15.94 14.66
N THR A 120 -19.80 -15.95 15.25
CA THR A 120 -20.99 -15.36 14.58
C THR A 120 -20.92 -13.84 14.54
N LYS A 121 -20.40 -13.20 15.60
CA LYS A 121 -20.24 -11.75 15.67
C LYS A 121 -19.10 -11.28 14.78
N ASP A 122 -17.98 -12.00 14.78
CA ASP A 122 -16.86 -11.78 13.86
C ASP A 122 -17.34 -11.85 12.41
N MET A 123 -18.10 -12.89 12.05
CA MET A 123 -18.65 -12.99 10.70
C MET A 123 -19.55 -11.79 10.34
N TYR A 124 -20.38 -11.31 11.28
CA TYR A 124 -21.23 -10.15 11.04
C TYR A 124 -20.42 -8.87 10.81
N VAL A 125 -19.44 -8.60 11.67
CA VAL A 125 -18.57 -7.41 11.57
C VAL A 125 -17.71 -7.49 10.30
N PHE A 126 -17.20 -8.67 9.95
CA PHE A 126 -16.48 -8.92 8.71
C PHE A 126 -17.33 -8.55 7.49
N LEU A 127 -18.56 -9.06 7.40
CA LEU A 127 -19.47 -8.77 6.29
C LEU A 127 -19.78 -7.27 6.20
N LYS A 128 -19.96 -6.59 7.33
CA LYS A 128 -20.18 -5.14 7.39
C LYS A 128 -18.97 -4.34 6.89
N LYS A 129 -17.76 -4.76 7.26
CA LYS A 129 -16.52 -4.15 6.76
C LYS A 129 -16.34 -4.39 5.27
N TYR A 130 -16.61 -5.60 4.81
CA TYR A 130 -16.54 -5.94 3.40
C TYR A 130 -17.57 -5.18 2.55
N GLU A 131 -18.80 -5.02 3.05
CA GLU A 131 -19.83 -4.16 2.45
C GLU A 131 -19.33 -2.71 2.30
N SER A 132 -18.73 -2.15 3.35
CA SER A 132 -18.15 -0.81 3.34
C SER A 132 -16.98 -0.69 2.34
N PHE A 133 -16.14 -1.72 2.25
CA PHE A 133 -15.03 -1.78 1.31
C PHE A 133 -15.53 -1.77 -0.15
N ILE A 134 -16.46 -2.65 -0.51
CA ILE A 134 -17.07 -2.70 -1.85
C ILE A 134 -17.74 -1.35 -2.17
N THR A 135 -18.51 -0.81 -1.23
CA THR A 135 -19.20 0.48 -1.42
C THR A 135 -18.19 1.60 -1.70
N SER A 136 -17.06 1.61 -1.01
CA SER A 136 -15.99 2.59 -1.22
C SER A 136 -15.37 2.42 -2.61
N MET A 137 -15.08 1.17 -3.02
CA MET A 137 -14.55 0.87 -4.36
C MET A 137 -15.50 1.35 -5.48
N LEU A 138 -16.80 1.09 -5.35
CA LEU A 138 -17.80 1.53 -6.33
C LEU A 138 -17.92 3.07 -6.43
N LYS A 139 -17.79 3.76 -5.30
CA LYS A 139 -17.77 5.23 -5.28
C LYS A 139 -16.50 5.77 -5.95
N LEU A 140 -15.35 5.15 -5.67
CA LEU A 140 -14.07 5.52 -6.25
C LEU A 140 -14.05 5.27 -7.77
N GLU A 141 -14.61 4.16 -8.25
CA GLU A 141 -14.67 3.82 -9.67
C GLU A 141 -15.31 4.95 -10.51
N ASN A 142 -16.26 5.68 -9.93
CA ASN A 142 -16.93 6.80 -10.59
C ASN A 142 -16.26 8.16 -10.36
N GLY A 143 -15.31 8.26 -9.42
CA GLY A 143 -14.61 9.48 -9.06
C GLY A 143 -13.60 9.94 -10.12
N SER A 144 -13.59 11.23 -10.44
CA SER A 144 -12.67 11.82 -11.43
C SER A 144 -11.20 11.68 -11.03
N ILE A 145 -10.88 11.89 -9.75
CA ILE A 145 -9.52 11.78 -9.22
C ILE A 145 -9.02 10.34 -9.31
N HIS A 146 -9.83 9.37 -8.87
CA HIS A 146 -9.48 7.96 -8.93
C HIS A 146 -9.27 7.50 -10.38
N LYS A 147 -10.19 7.84 -11.30
CA LYS A 147 -10.04 7.54 -12.73
C LYS A 147 -8.71 8.07 -13.29
N LYS A 148 -8.35 9.30 -12.95
CA LYS A 148 -7.08 9.90 -13.40
C LYS A 148 -5.86 9.17 -12.84
N ILE A 149 -5.88 8.77 -11.57
CA ILE A 149 -4.81 7.98 -10.96
C ILE A 149 -4.69 6.61 -11.64
N MET A 150 -5.81 5.94 -11.90
CA MET A 150 -5.79 4.63 -12.57
C MET A 150 -5.26 4.73 -14.01
N GLN A 151 -5.65 5.76 -14.77
CA GLN A 151 -5.10 6.03 -16.10
C GLN A 151 -3.58 6.27 -16.06
N ASP A 152 -3.09 7.05 -15.09
CA ASP A 152 -1.65 7.27 -14.93
C ASP A 152 -0.92 5.97 -14.55
N ALA A 153 -1.50 5.13 -13.68
CA ALA A 153 -0.94 3.84 -13.33
C ALA A 153 -0.87 2.89 -14.52
N GLU A 154 -1.92 2.83 -15.34
CA GLU A 154 -1.95 2.07 -16.60
C GLU A 154 -0.85 2.53 -17.55
N SER A 155 -0.71 3.84 -17.77
CA SER A 155 0.36 4.39 -18.60
C SER A 155 1.76 4.01 -18.08
N PHE A 156 1.98 4.01 -16.76
CA PHE A 156 3.26 3.53 -16.20
C PHE A 156 3.48 2.03 -16.40
N MET A 157 2.43 1.21 -16.31
CA MET A 157 2.51 -0.23 -16.61
C MET A 157 2.84 -0.49 -18.08
N GLU A 158 2.23 0.25 -19.02
CA GLU A 158 2.55 0.18 -20.45
C GLU A 158 4.01 0.54 -20.75
N ASN A 159 4.61 1.40 -19.92
CA ASN A 159 6.03 1.77 -19.98
C ASN A 159 6.96 0.77 -19.25
N GLY A 160 6.45 -0.38 -18.82
CA GLY A 160 7.24 -1.47 -18.22
C GLY A 160 7.45 -1.38 -16.71
N CYS A 161 6.72 -0.52 -15.99
CA CYS A 161 6.74 -0.52 -14.52
C CYS A 161 5.87 -1.66 -13.96
N SER A 162 6.27 -2.25 -12.82
CA SER A 162 5.42 -3.23 -12.12
C SER A 162 4.16 -2.59 -11.55
N LYS A 163 3.06 -3.34 -11.44
CA LYS A 163 1.75 -2.89 -10.91
C LYS A 163 1.89 -1.99 -9.67
N GLN A 164 2.57 -2.48 -8.62
CA GLN A 164 2.78 -1.73 -7.38
C GLN A 164 3.58 -0.44 -7.60
N LYS A 165 4.63 -0.48 -8.43
CA LYS A 165 5.46 0.69 -8.74
C LYS A 165 4.66 1.73 -9.53
N SER A 166 3.85 1.29 -10.46
CA SER A 166 2.98 2.14 -11.28
C SER A 166 1.92 2.85 -10.44
N ILE A 167 1.26 2.14 -9.51
CA ILE A 167 0.30 2.75 -8.57
C ILE A 167 0.99 3.83 -7.73
N ASN A 168 2.16 3.53 -7.16
CA ASN A 168 2.91 4.51 -6.35
C ASN A 168 3.32 5.75 -7.16
N LEU A 169 3.79 5.57 -8.40
CA LEU A 169 4.14 6.70 -9.28
C LEU A 169 2.91 7.54 -9.62
N ALA A 170 1.77 6.90 -9.89
CA ALA A 170 0.52 7.59 -10.17
C ALA A 170 0.01 8.39 -8.97
N LEU A 171 0.08 7.83 -7.76
CA LEU A 171 -0.27 8.53 -6.52
C LEU A 171 0.61 9.76 -6.32
N HIS A 172 1.93 9.64 -6.44
CA HIS A 172 2.84 10.78 -6.30
C HIS A 172 2.62 11.86 -7.36
N LYS A 173 2.40 11.47 -8.62
CA LYS A 173 2.10 12.43 -9.70
C LYS A 173 0.83 13.23 -9.42
N ASN A 174 -0.14 12.61 -8.73
CA ASN A 174 -1.45 13.17 -8.43
C ASN A 174 -1.58 13.64 -6.96
N GLU A 175 -0.48 13.76 -6.22
CA GLU A 175 -0.46 14.11 -4.79
C GLU A 175 -1.17 15.43 -4.50
N TYR A 176 -1.09 16.39 -5.43
CA TYR A 176 -1.71 17.72 -5.27
C TYR A 176 -3.23 17.68 -5.09
N PHE A 177 -3.94 16.69 -5.67
CA PHE A 177 -5.38 16.55 -5.46
C PHE A 177 -5.73 16.20 -4.02
N PHE A 178 -4.85 15.47 -3.34
CA PHE A 178 -5.04 15.11 -1.95
C PHE A 178 -4.62 16.24 -1.02
N ARG A 179 -3.52 16.94 -1.35
CA ARG A 179 -3.05 18.09 -0.56
C ARG A 179 -4.14 19.15 -0.40
N GLU A 180 -4.83 19.50 -1.48
CA GLU A 180 -5.95 20.45 -1.44
C GLU A 180 -7.10 19.98 -0.51
N MET A 181 -7.31 18.67 -0.34
CA MET A 181 -8.33 18.14 0.58
C MET A 181 -7.93 18.27 2.07
N PHE A 182 -6.64 18.32 2.38
CA PHE A 182 -6.13 18.46 3.75
C PHE A 182 -5.93 19.93 4.15
N ASP A 183 -5.77 20.84 3.19
CA ASP A 183 -5.50 22.26 3.43
C ASP A 183 -6.79 23.09 3.69
N ILE A 184 -7.97 22.46 3.82
CA ILE A 184 -9.27 23.17 3.93
C ILE A 184 -9.54 23.78 5.32
N ASP A 185 -8.83 23.38 6.38
CA ASP A 185 -9.24 23.67 7.77
C ASP A 185 -8.47 24.80 8.50
N GLU A 186 -7.57 25.55 7.86
CA GLU A 186 -6.76 26.57 8.57
C GLU A 186 -7.25 28.02 8.46
N SER A 187 -8.23 28.33 7.60
CA SER A 187 -8.58 29.75 7.30
C SER A 187 -9.92 30.26 7.83
N ASP A 188 -10.72 29.44 8.50
CA ASP A 188 -12.07 29.83 8.99
C ASP A 188 -12.15 30.10 10.50
N TYR A 189 -11.01 30.11 11.20
CA TYR A 189 -10.91 30.67 12.55
C TYR A 189 -10.66 32.18 12.44
N THR A 190 -11.65 32.93 11.96
CA THR A 190 -11.71 34.35 12.27
C THR A 190 -11.96 34.44 13.77
N GLU A 191 -10.94 34.87 14.53
CA GLU A 191 -11.13 35.24 15.94
C GLU A 191 -12.35 36.17 16.01
N PRO A 192 -13.36 35.86 16.83
CA PRO A 192 -14.44 36.81 17.06
C PRO A 192 -13.79 38.10 17.57
N ASP A 193 -13.99 39.17 16.82
CA ASP A 193 -13.62 40.53 17.17
C ASP A 193 -14.36 40.84 18.47
N ASP A 194 -13.67 40.65 19.60
CA ASP A 194 -14.14 41.07 20.91
C ASP A 194 -14.16 42.60 20.89
N GLU A 195 -15.25 43.15 20.36
CA GLU A 195 -15.60 44.56 20.48
C GLU A 195 -15.67 44.89 21.98
N GLU A 196 -14.65 45.58 22.48
CA GLU A 196 -14.64 46.21 23.79
C GLU A 196 -15.84 47.16 23.90
N GLU A 197 -16.82 46.80 24.75
CA GLU A 197 -17.88 47.71 25.19
C GLU A 197 -17.29 48.77 26.15
N ASP A 198 -17.30 50.03 25.70
CA ASP A 198 -17.15 51.26 26.51
C ASP A 198 -18.44 51.63 27.27
#